data_AF-E5ATT1-F1
#
_entry.id   AF-E5ATT1-F1
#
_cell.length_a   1.000
_cell.length_b   1.000
_cell.length_c   1.000
_cell.angle_alpha   90.00
_cell.angle_beta   90.00
_cell.angle_gamma   90.00
#
_symmetry.space_group_name_H-M   'P 1'
#
loop_
_entity.id
_entity.type
_entity.pdbx_description
1 polymer ?
#
loop_
_entity_poly.entity_id
_entity_poly.type
_entity_poly.pdbx_seq_one_letter_code
_entity_poly.pdbx_strand_id
1 'polypeptide(L)'
;MSVREIQGHLRELYGLQVSPDLISSVTDEVLAELEQWQQRPLEAMYPIVYFDALRLKIRDEGTVKNKAVYLALGIGVDGRKQVLGLWIEQTEGAKFWLKVFNELKNRGLHDILIAVVDGLRGFAEAIEAVYPAAHI
;
A
#
# COMPACT_ATOMS: atom_id res chain seq x y z
N MET A 1 -15.37 -9.76 -4.59
CA MET A 1 -16.10 -11.04 -4.62
C MET A 1 -15.38 -12.03 -3.73
N SER A 2 -16.10 -12.83 -2.95
CA SER A 2 -15.53 -13.95 -2.20
C SER A 2 -15.17 -15.12 -3.12
N VAL A 3 -14.33 -16.04 -2.68
CA VAL A 3 -13.99 -17.28 -3.42
C VAL A 3 -15.24 -18.08 -3.80
N ARG A 4 -16.25 -18.09 -2.92
CA ARG A 4 -17.55 -18.76 -3.16
C ARG A 4 -18.36 -18.07 -4.26
N GLU A 5 -18.34 -16.73 -4.30
CA GLU A 5 -19.00 -15.96 -5.36
C GLU A 5 -18.33 -16.20 -6.72
N ILE A 6 -16.99 -16.24 -6.75
CA ILE A 6 -16.22 -16.54 -7.97
C ILE A 6 -16.58 -17.94 -8.49
N GLN A 7 -16.61 -18.94 -7.60
CA GLN A 7 -17.03 -20.30 -7.95
C GLN A 7 -18.45 -20.35 -8.52
N GLY A 8 -19.38 -19.61 -7.90
CA GLY A 8 -20.75 -19.48 -8.38
C GLY A 8 -20.84 -18.90 -9.79
N HIS A 9 -20.17 -17.77 -10.03
CA HIS A 9 -20.13 -17.11 -11.33
C HIS A 9 -19.51 -17.99 -12.43
N LEU A 10 -18.43 -18.71 -12.12
CA LEU A 10 -17.79 -19.62 -13.09
C LEU A 10 -18.70 -20.79 -13.46
N ARG A 11 -19.49 -21.29 -12.51
CA ARG A 11 -20.49 -22.34 -12.78
C ARG A 11 -21.65 -21.80 -13.60
N GLU A 12 -22.15 -20.61 -13.28
CA GLU A 12 -23.32 -20.01 -13.94
C GLU A 12 -23.03 -19.61 -15.39
N LEU A 13 -21.92 -18.91 -15.63
CA LEU A 13 -21.59 -18.37 -16.94
C LEU A 13 -20.93 -19.40 -17.86
N TYR A 14 -20.13 -20.30 -17.30
CA TYR A 14 -19.26 -21.19 -18.09
C TYR A 14 -19.49 -22.68 -17.82
N GLY A 15 -20.38 -23.06 -16.90
CA GLY A 15 -20.62 -24.47 -16.53
C GLY A 15 -19.44 -25.13 -15.81
N LEU A 16 -18.43 -24.37 -15.41
CA LEU A 16 -17.20 -24.90 -14.82
C LEU A 16 -17.34 -25.11 -13.32
N GLN A 17 -16.91 -26.27 -12.83
CA GLN A 17 -16.76 -26.53 -11.41
C GLN A 17 -15.29 -26.37 -11.01
N VAL A 18 -14.97 -25.28 -10.32
CA VAL A 18 -13.63 -25.03 -9.78
C VAL A 18 -13.64 -25.18 -8.27
N SER A 19 -12.54 -25.66 -7.69
CA SER A 19 -12.39 -25.72 -6.23
C SER A 19 -11.98 -24.35 -5.66
N PRO A 20 -12.32 -24.05 -4.40
CA PRO A 20 -11.81 -22.87 -3.71
C PRO A 20 -10.27 -22.79 -3.69
N ASP A 21 -9.62 -23.95 -3.56
CA ASP A 21 -8.16 -24.05 -3.56
C ASP A 21 -7.58 -23.63 -4.92
N LEU A 22 -8.18 -24.08 -6.03
CA LEU A 22 -7.75 -23.67 -7.37
C LEU A 22 -7.88 -22.16 -7.58
N ILE A 23 -8.99 -21.57 -7.13
CA ILE A 23 -9.18 -20.11 -7.19
C ILE A 23 -8.07 -19.39 -6.40
N SER A 24 -7.73 -19.93 -5.22
CA SER A 24 -6.69 -19.35 -4.36
C SER A 24 -5.30 -19.48 -5.00
N SER A 25 -4.96 -20.65 -5.56
CA SER A 25 -3.70 -20.85 -6.29
C SER A 25 -3.57 -19.92 -7.49
N VAL A 26 -4.65 -19.70 -8.25
CA VAL A 26 -4.65 -18.73 -9.37
C VAL A 26 -4.43 -17.31 -8.87
N THR A 27 -4.98 -16.93 -7.71
CA THR A 27 -4.70 -15.60 -7.13
C THR A 27 -3.28 -15.49 -6.58
N ASP A 28 -2.64 -16.60 -6.20
CA ASP A 28 -1.25 -16.57 -5.74
C ASP A 28 -0.26 -16.28 -6.89
N GLU A 29 -0.64 -16.55 -8.14
CA GLU A 29 0.20 -16.27 -9.32
C GLU A 29 0.52 -14.77 -9.49
N VAL A 30 -0.32 -13.87 -8.98
CA VAL A 30 -0.05 -12.42 -9.04
C VAL A 30 0.83 -11.91 -7.90
N LEU A 31 1.24 -12.76 -6.96
CA LEU A 31 2.11 -12.35 -5.85
C LEU A 31 3.47 -11.85 -6.35
N ALA A 32 4.03 -12.48 -7.37
CA ALA A 32 5.29 -12.04 -7.97
C ALA A 32 5.14 -10.65 -8.63
N GLU A 33 4.03 -10.39 -9.33
CA GLU A 33 3.74 -9.06 -9.87
C GLU A 33 3.53 -8.02 -8.77
N LEU A 34 2.91 -8.40 -7.65
CA LEU A 34 2.73 -7.52 -6.49
C LEU A 34 4.08 -7.13 -5.89
N GLU A 35 5.01 -8.07 -5.71
CA GLU A 35 6.36 -7.79 -5.21
C GLU A 35 7.12 -6.85 -6.16
N GLN A 36 7.05 -7.10 -7.47
CA GLN A 36 7.65 -6.22 -8.47
C GLN A 36 7.03 -4.82 -8.43
N TRP A 37 5.71 -4.73 -8.30
CA TRP A 37 5.00 -3.46 -8.17
C TRP A 37 5.40 -2.72 -6.89
N GLN A 38 5.59 -3.42 -5.76
CA GLN A 38 6.04 -2.82 -4.51
C GLN A 38 7.47 -2.29 -4.59
N GLN A 39 8.36 -2.95 -5.35
CA GLN A 39 9.76 -2.52 -5.51
C GLN A 39 10.00 -1.61 -6.72
N ARG A 40 8.97 -1.32 -7.52
CA ARG A 40 9.14 -0.56 -8.76
C ARG A 40 9.76 0.82 -8.49
N PRO A 41 10.59 1.31 -9.43
CA PRO A 41 11.15 2.66 -9.33
C PRO A 41 10.03 3.70 -9.35
N LEU A 42 10.24 4.77 -8.59
CA LEU A 42 9.36 5.93 -8.50
C LEU A 42 9.97 7.11 -9.25
N GLU A 43 9.14 8.09 -9.58
CA GLU A 43 9.65 9.36 -10.11
C GLU A 43 10.47 10.09 -9.05
N ALA A 44 11.44 10.89 -9.52
CA ALA A 44 12.35 11.62 -8.65
C ALA A 44 11.63 12.61 -7.71
N MET A 45 10.45 13.09 -8.09
CA MET A 45 9.72 14.11 -7.37
C MET A 45 8.22 13.95 -7.57
N TYR A 46 7.45 14.14 -6.48
CA TYR A 46 5.99 14.26 -6.53
C TYR A 46 5.57 15.58 -5.85
N PRO A 47 4.80 16.46 -6.51
CA PRO A 47 4.33 17.70 -5.89
C PRO A 47 3.54 17.50 -4.59
N ILE A 48 2.69 16.48 -4.53
CA ILE A 48 1.87 16.20 -3.35
C ILE A 48 1.92 14.71 -3.07
N VAL A 49 2.18 14.33 -1.82
CA VAL A 49 2.05 12.95 -1.35
C VAL A 49 1.18 12.92 -0.11
N TYR A 50 0.10 12.14 -0.15
CA TYR A 50 -0.75 11.84 0.99
C TYR A 50 -0.25 10.59 1.68
N PHE A 51 -0.11 10.63 2.99
CA PHE A 51 0.16 9.48 3.83
C PHE A 51 -1.03 9.23 4.75
N ASP A 52 -1.65 8.08 4.61
CA ASP A 52 -2.91 7.75 5.28
C ASP A 52 -2.94 6.27 5.70
N ALA A 53 -3.92 5.88 6.51
CA ALA A 53 -4.13 4.54 7.01
C ALA A 53 -5.58 4.08 6.88
N LEU A 54 -5.79 2.94 6.21
CA LEU A 54 -7.09 2.27 6.15
C LEU A 54 -7.19 1.21 7.25
N ARG A 55 -8.24 1.26 8.07
CA ARG A 55 -8.51 0.22 9.08
C ARG A 55 -9.35 -0.90 8.48
N LEU A 56 -8.74 -2.08 8.32
CA LEU A 56 -9.38 -3.25 7.71
C LEU A 56 -9.45 -4.42 8.70
N LYS A 57 -10.54 -5.19 8.62
CA LYS A 57 -10.67 -6.48 9.32
C LYS A 57 -9.94 -7.55 8.53
N ILE A 58 -8.80 -8.01 9.04
CA ILE A 58 -7.96 -9.02 8.39
C ILE A 58 -7.97 -10.29 9.26
N ARG A 59 -8.20 -11.44 8.62
CA ARG A 59 -8.03 -12.73 9.28
C ARG A 59 -6.54 -13.05 9.37
N ASP A 60 -6.06 -13.23 10.58
CA ASP A 60 -4.67 -13.43 10.93
C ASP A 60 -4.59 -14.53 12.01
N GLU A 61 -3.85 -15.61 11.73
CA GLU A 61 -3.70 -16.76 12.64
C GLU A 61 -5.05 -17.31 13.18
N GLY A 62 -6.06 -17.39 12.31
CA GLY A 62 -7.38 -17.91 12.67
C GLY A 62 -8.30 -16.93 13.42
N THR A 63 -7.84 -15.71 13.72
CA THR A 63 -8.64 -14.66 14.37
C THR A 63 -8.80 -13.44 13.45
N VAL A 64 -9.95 -12.77 13.50
CA VAL A 64 -10.15 -11.52 12.74
C VAL A 64 -9.70 -10.35 13.60
N LYS A 65 -8.65 -9.65 13.18
CA LYS A 65 -8.09 -8.48 13.86
C LYS A 65 -8.29 -7.24 13.00
N ASN A 66 -8.54 -6.09 13.63
CA ASN A 66 -8.49 -4.80 12.95
C ASN A 66 -7.01 -4.41 12.76
N LYS A 67 -6.54 -4.37 11.51
CA LYS A 67 -5.18 -3.92 11.16
C LYS A 67 -5.24 -2.60 10.41
N ALA A 68 -4.20 -1.79 10.53
CA ALA A 68 -4.00 -0.62 9.69
C ALA A 68 -3.23 -1.03 8.43
N VAL A 69 -3.71 -0.55 7.28
CA VAL A 69 -2.98 -0.58 6.01
C VAL A 69 -2.60 0.85 5.70
N TYR A 70 -1.32 1.15 5.86
CA TYR A 70 -0.75 2.45 5.55
C TYR A 70 -0.53 2.56 4.04
N LEU A 71 -0.80 3.73 3.49
CA LEU A 71 -0.62 4.01 2.07
C LEU A 71 0.08 5.34 1.85
N ALA A 72 0.84 5.40 0.75
CA ALA A 72 1.36 6.64 0.20
C ALA A 72 0.69 6.87 -1.17
N LEU A 73 -0.03 7.97 -1.33
CA LEU A 73 -0.69 8.36 -2.58
C LEU A 73 -0.02 9.62 -3.13
N GLY A 74 0.75 9.47 -4.20
CA GLY A 74 1.41 10.58 -4.89
C GLY A 74 0.52 11.20 -5.96
N ILE A 75 0.63 12.51 -6.13
CA ILE A 75 0.14 13.25 -7.29
C ILE A 75 1.36 13.60 -8.13
N GLY A 76 1.42 13.10 -9.37
CA GLY A 76 2.51 13.41 -10.29
C GLY A 76 2.45 14.85 -10.81
N VAL A 77 3.52 15.30 -11.46
CA VAL A 77 3.59 16.64 -12.09
C VAL A 77 2.54 16.84 -13.19
N ASP A 78 2.06 15.74 -13.77
CA ASP A 78 0.98 15.72 -14.76
C ASP A 78 -0.43 15.71 -14.12
N GLY A 79 -0.50 15.75 -12.79
CA GLY A 79 -1.75 15.72 -12.01
C GLY A 79 -2.34 14.32 -11.78
N ARG A 80 -1.68 13.25 -12.23
CA ARG A 80 -2.20 11.88 -12.05
C ARG A 80 -1.94 11.37 -10.64
N LYS A 81 -2.95 10.69 -10.10
CA LYS A 81 -2.89 9.99 -8.80
C LYS A 81 -2.25 8.62 -8.97
N GLN A 82 -1.31 8.27 -8.10
CA GLN A 82 -0.69 6.96 -8.07
C GLN A 82 -0.43 6.49 -6.63
N VAL A 83 -0.78 5.24 -6.32
CA VAL A 83 -0.39 4.62 -5.04
C VAL A 83 1.09 4.25 -5.12
N LEU A 84 1.93 4.89 -4.33
CA LEU A 84 3.38 4.70 -4.31
C LEU A 84 3.76 3.44 -3.51
N GLY A 85 3.00 3.12 -2.48
CA GLY A 85 3.19 1.90 -1.68
C GLY A 85 2.05 1.64 -0.70
N LEU A 86 2.03 0.42 -0.17
CA LEU A 86 1.09 -0.08 0.81
C LEU A 86 1.85 -0.90 1.85
N TRP A 87 1.58 -0.68 3.14
CA TRP A 87 2.25 -1.38 4.23
C TRP A 87 1.23 -1.83 5.28
N ILE A 88 1.34 -3.08 5.72
CA ILE A 88 0.54 -3.61 6.80
C ILE A 88 1.46 -3.76 8.01
N GLU A 89 1.20 -2.99 9.05
CA GLU A 89 1.99 -3.06 10.29
C GLU A 89 1.07 -3.08 11.51
N GLN A 90 1.49 -3.80 12.55
CA GLN A 90 0.69 -3.92 13.77
C GLN A 90 0.77 -2.67 14.65
N THR A 91 1.91 -1.97 14.62
CA THR A 91 2.17 -0.80 15.45
C THR A 91 2.49 0.43 14.61
N GLU A 92 1.89 1.55 15.00
CA GLU A 92 2.13 2.86 14.42
C GLU A 92 3.18 3.60 15.23
N GLY A 93 4.23 4.11 14.58
CA GLY A 93 5.23 4.92 15.27
C GLY A 93 6.30 5.49 14.35
N ALA A 94 7.08 6.43 14.88
CA ALA A 94 8.10 7.16 14.13
C ALA A 94 9.10 6.24 13.39
N LYS A 95 9.50 5.12 14.01
CA LYS A 95 10.42 4.14 13.39
C LYS A 95 9.85 3.48 12.15
N PHE A 96 8.54 3.18 12.16
CA PHE A 96 7.86 2.59 11.01
C PHE A 96 7.82 3.59 9.85
N TRP A 97 7.39 4.83 10.11
CA TRP A 97 7.34 5.87 9.09
C TRP A 97 8.70 6.22 8.52
N LEU A 98 9.74 6.27 9.36
CA LEU A 98 11.11 6.46 8.90
C LEU A 98 11.54 5.33 7.94
N LYS A 99 11.15 4.07 8.21
CA LYS A 99 11.40 2.95 7.29
C LYS A 99 10.67 3.15 5.96
N VAL A 100 9.39 3.53 6.00
CA VAL A 100 8.57 3.81 4.80
C VAL A 100 9.19 4.91 3.95
N PHE A 101 9.58 6.02 4.56
CA PHE A 101 10.19 7.15 3.81
C PHE A 101 11.53 6.78 3.19
N ASN A 102 12.39 6.05 3.91
CA ASN A 102 13.65 5.56 3.37
C ASN A 102 13.44 4.55 2.23
N GLU A 103 12.43 3.68 2.33
CA GLU A 103 12.08 2.77 1.23
C GLU A 103 11.66 3.55 -0.02
N LEU A 104 10.76 4.53 0.12
CA LEU A 104 10.35 5.40 -0.98
C LEU A 104 11.56 6.13 -1.60
N LYS A 105 12.48 6.61 -0.77
CA LYS A 105 13.71 7.27 -1.22
C LYS A 105 14.64 6.35 -1.99
N ASN A 106 14.82 5.13 -1.50
CA ASN A 106 15.62 4.10 -2.18
C ASN A 106 15.00 3.68 -3.51
N ARG A 107 13.69 3.77 -3.65
CA ARG A 107 12.97 3.52 -4.91
C ARG A 107 13.03 4.69 -5.90
N GLY A 108 13.62 5.83 -5.51
CA GLY A 108 13.87 6.97 -6.40
C GLY A 108 13.12 8.24 -6.02
N LEU A 109 12.23 8.22 -5.02
CA LEU A 109 11.55 9.44 -4.57
C LEU A 109 12.54 10.33 -3.81
N HIS A 110 13.03 11.39 -4.44
CA HIS A 110 14.05 12.25 -3.86
C HIS A 110 13.48 13.55 -3.30
N ASP A 111 12.32 13.99 -3.81
CA ASP A 111 11.70 15.25 -3.40
C ASP A 111 10.17 15.17 -3.32
N ILE A 112 9.62 15.84 -2.30
CA ILE A 112 8.19 15.97 -2.06
C ILE A 112 7.95 17.44 -1.71
N LEU A 113 7.10 18.15 -2.45
CA LEU A 113 6.83 19.56 -2.10
C LEU A 113 5.86 19.68 -0.94
N ILE A 114 4.76 18.92 -0.98
CA ILE A 114 3.72 18.92 0.04
C ILE A 114 3.46 17.48 0.49
N ALA A 115 3.71 17.20 1.75
CA ALA A 115 3.39 15.93 2.39
C ALA A 115 2.16 16.09 3.28
N VAL A 116 1.03 15.56 2.85
CA VAL A 116 -0.20 15.61 3.62
C VAL A 116 -0.24 14.41 4.56
N VAL A 117 -0.23 14.68 5.85
CA VAL A 117 -0.13 13.66 6.90
C VAL A 117 -1.22 13.89 7.93
N ASP A 118 -1.65 12.80 8.57
CA ASP A 118 -2.50 12.92 9.75
C ASP A 118 -1.65 13.31 10.97
N GLY A 119 -2.26 13.91 12.00
CA GLY A 119 -1.58 14.50 13.18
C GLY A 119 -0.90 13.51 14.15
N LEU A 120 -0.32 12.44 13.63
CA LEU A 120 0.32 11.35 14.36
C LEU A 120 1.63 11.82 14.99
N ARG A 121 1.86 11.43 16.24
CA ARG A 121 3.11 11.78 16.96
C ARG A 121 4.32 11.14 16.29
N GLY A 122 5.36 11.93 16.04
CA GLY A 122 6.62 11.44 15.47
C GLY A 122 6.64 11.39 13.94
N PHE A 123 5.55 11.79 13.27
CA PHE A 123 5.44 11.74 11.82
C PHE A 123 6.22 12.89 11.17
N ALA A 124 6.05 14.11 11.68
CA ALA A 124 6.72 15.31 11.17
C ALA A 124 8.25 15.19 11.29
N GLU A 125 8.73 14.68 12.41
CA GLU A 125 10.17 14.49 12.61
C GLU A 125 10.74 13.41 11.67
N ALA A 126 9.97 12.36 11.39
CA ALA A 126 10.40 11.30 10.48
C ALA A 126 10.46 11.78 9.03
N ILE A 127 9.50 12.62 8.60
CA ILE A 127 9.49 13.12 7.23
C ILE A 127 10.56 14.20 7.02
N GLU A 128 10.75 15.12 7.97
CA GLU A 128 11.83 16.12 7.93
C GLU A 128 13.21 15.46 7.86
N ALA A 129 13.41 14.30 8.52
CA ALA A 129 14.67 13.57 8.47
C ALA A 129 15.01 13.00 7.08
N VAL A 130 14.00 12.70 6.24
CA VAL A 130 14.20 12.06 4.93
C VAL A 130 14.00 13.02 3.76
N TYR A 131 13.01 13.92 3.89
CA TYR A 131 12.57 14.94 2.93
C TYR A 131 12.55 16.33 3.60
N PRO A 132 13.71 16.92 3.93
CA PRO A 132 13.79 18.16 4.70
C PRO A 132 13.21 19.40 3.99
N ALA A 133 13.00 19.32 2.67
CA ALA A 133 12.40 20.39 1.88
C ALA A 133 10.87 20.30 1.79
N ALA A 134 10.28 19.21 2.27
CA ALA A 134 8.84 18.99 2.20
C ALA A 134 8.10 19.90 3.17
N HIS A 135 7.02 20.52 2.69
CA HIS A 135 6.04 21.19 3.54
C HIS A 135 5.02 20.17 4.05
N ILE A 136 4.70 20.22 5.35
CA ILE A 136 3.80 19.27 6.02
C ILE A 136 2.51 19.99 6.39
#